data_AF-I0J142-F1
#
_entry.id   AF-I0J142-F1
#
_cell.length_a   1.000
_cell.length_b   1.000
_cell.length_c   1.000
_cell.angle_alpha   90.00
_cell.angle_beta   90.00
_cell.angle_gamma   90.00
#
_symmetry.space_group_name_H-M   'P 1'
#
loop_
_entity.id
_entity.type
_entity.pdbx_description
1 polymer ?
#
loop_
_entity_poly.entity_id
_entity_poly.type
_entity_poly.pdbx_seq_one_letter_code
_entity_poly.pdbx_strand_id
1 'polypeptide(L)'
;MGFTLRCSHSSFSHPWRTLLAHLLALHLLHLGSAQYMVVAPNLHYTAIVGQDVVLRCQLSPCKDAWNSEITWIQHHSSGFVHHYRNGEDLEQMEEYKGRTELLRDGLSDGYL
;
A
#
# COMPACT_ATOMS: atom_id res chain seq x y z
N MET A 1 50.10 -53.12 -0.84
CA MET A 1 50.53 -51.72 -1.05
C MET A 1 49.68 -51.12 -2.15
N GLY A 2 48.99 -50.00 -1.92
CA GLY A 2 48.20 -49.32 -2.95
C GLY A 2 46.98 -48.63 -2.36
N PHE A 3 47.16 -47.36 -1.98
CA PHE A 3 46.23 -46.54 -1.21
C PHE A 3 45.05 -46.02 -2.04
N THR A 4 43.93 -45.83 -1.35
CA THR A 4 42.71 -45.16 -1.79
C THR A 4 42.97 -43.76 -2.36
N LEU A 5 42.57 -43.51 -3.60
CA LEU A 5 42.37 -42.15 -4.11
C LEU A 5 40.97 -41.69 -3.68
N ARG A 6 40.87 -40.82 -2.68
CA ARG A 6 39.69 -39.98 -2.49
C ARG A 6 40.17 -38.56 -2.24
N CYS A 7 40.15 -37.78 -3.32
CA CYS A 7 40.39 -36.35 -3.28
C CYS A 7 39.38 -35.66 -2.37
N SER A 8 39.92 -34.74 -1.59
CA SER A 8 39.29 -33.78 -0.71
C SER A 8 38.10 -33.06 -1.36
N HIS A 9 36.92 -33.20 -0.76
CA HIS A 9 35.82 -32.27 -1.00
C HIS A 9 36.01 -31.06 -0.07
N SER A 10 36.85 -30.11 -0.49
CA SER A 10 36.90 -28.78 0.13
C SER A 10 35.64 -28.02 -0.30
N SER A 11 34.54 -28.26 0.40
CA SER A 11 33.36 -27.40 0.34
C SER A 11 33.69 -26.08 1.02
N PHE A 12 34.50 -25.24 0.37
CA PHE A 12 34.63 -23.83 0.73
C PHE A 12 33.37 -23.15 0.19
N SER A 13 32.26 -23.28 0.93
CA SER A 13 31.06 -22.49 0.70
C SER A 13 31.41 -21.05 1.04
N HIS A 14 31.84 -20.32 0.01
CA HIS A 14 32.26 -18.94 0.08
C HIS A 14 31.11 -18.08 0.64
N PRO A 15 31.14 -17.67 1.92
CA PRO A 15 30.00 -17.02 2.57
C PRO A 15 29.66 -15.66 1.94
N TRP A 16 30.61 -15.09 1.20
CA TRP A 16 30.39 -13.87 0.42
C TRP A 16 29.46 -14.08 -0.79
N ARG A 17 29.44 -15.26 -1.41
CA ARG A 17 28.55 -15.55 -2.55
C ARG A 17 27.10 -15.69 -2.12
N THR A 18 26.89 -16.35 -0.98
CA THR A 18 25.56 -16.45 -0.38
C THR A 18 25.09 -15.08 0.11
N LEU A 19 25.94 -14.31 0.80
CA LEU A 19 25.61 -12.95 1.20
C LEU A 19 25.27 -12.05 0.00
N LEU A 20 26.06 -12.10 -1.07
CA LEU A 20 25.80 -11.34 -2.29
C LEU A 20 24.47 -11.74 -2.94
N ALA A 21 24.17 -13.04 -3.01
CA ALA A 21 22.89 -13.52 -3.54
C ALA A 21 21.69 -13.06 -2.71
N HIS A 22 21.80 -13.05 -1.37
CA HIS A 22 20.75 -12.53 -0.49
C HIS A 22 20.59 -11.02 -0.66
N LEU A 23 21.69 -10.26 -0.73
CA LEU A 23 21.65 -8.81 -0.95
C LEU A 23 21.02 -8.45 -2.30
N LEU A 24 21.32 -9.24 -3.35
CA LEU A 24 20.69 -9.10 -4.67
C LEU A 24 19.19 -9.44 -4.62
N ALA A 25 18.81 -10.53 -3.95
CA ALA A 25 17.40 -10.88 -3.77
C ALA A 25 16.62 -9.80 -3.01
N LEU A 26 17.20 -9.26 -1.92
CA LEU A 26 16.64 -8.14 -1.16
C LEU A 26 16.52 -6.87 -2.02
N HIS A 27 17.54 -6.54 -2.83
CA HIS A 27 17.47 -5.39 -3.75
C HIS A 27 16.38 -5.56 -4.80
N LEU A 28 16.25 -6.76 -5.38
CA LEU A 28 15.21 -7.06 -6.37
C LEU A 28 13.80 -7.00 -5.76
N LEU A 29 13.64 -7.50 -4.53
CA LEU A 29 12.37 -7.40 -3.78
C LEU A 29 12.01 -5.94 -3.46
N HIS A 30 13.00 -5.14 -3.04
CA HIS A 30 12.78 -3.72 -2.77
C HIS A 30 12.43 -2.94 -4.05
N LEU A 31 13.07 -3.26 -5.18
CA LEU A 31 12.77 -2.66 -6.47
C LEU A 31 11.43 -3.11 -7.05
N GLY A 32 10.96 -4.31 -6.68
CA GLY A 32 9.65 -4.85 -7.05
C GLY A 32 8.48 -4.36 -6.19
N SER A 33 8.74 -3.65 -5.08
CA SER A 33 7.70 -2.99 -4.31
C SER A 33 7.20 -1.77 -5.10
N ALA A 34 6.01 -1.88 -5.67
CA ALA A 34 5.38 -0.76 -6.36
C ALA A 34 5.08 0.36 -5.36
N GLN A 35 5.91 1.41 -5.38
CA GLN A 35 5.66 2.62 -4.62
C GLN A 35 4.55 3.41 -5.32
N TYR A 36 3.50 3.73 -4.59
CA TYR A 36 2.45 4.64 -5.02
C TYR A 36 2.24 5.71 -3.94
N MET A 37 1.77 6.87 -4.35
CA MET A 37 1.46 7.98 -3.46
C MET A 37 0.01 8.41 -3.65
N VAL A 38 -0.57 8.96 -2.59
CA VAL A 38 -1.87 9.64 -2.65
C VAL A 38 -1.62 11.12 -2.94
N VAL A 39 -2.20 11.63 -4.01
CA VAL A 39 -2.11 13.01 -4.45
C VAL A 39 -3.48 13.66 -4.25
N ALA A 40 -3.51 14.76 -3.51
CA ALA A 40 -4.71 15.59 -3.36
C ALA A 40 -4.62 16.79 -4.33
N PRO A 41 -5.55 16.94 -5.28
CA PRO A 41 -5.54 18.07 -6.21
C PRO A 41 -5.84 19.41 -5.51
N ASN A 42 -6.62 19.38 -4.43
CA ASN A 42 -6.96 20.56 -3.65
C ASN A 42 -6.55 20.36 -2.19
N LEU A 43 -5.87 21.36 -1.62
CA LEU A 43 -5.50 21.37 -0.20
C LEU A 43 -6.66 21.84 0.70
N HIS A 44 -7.59 22.61 0.14
CA HIS A 44 -8.72 23.19 0.85
C HIS A 44 -10.00 22.94 0.09
N TYR A 45 -11.06 22.64 0.84
CA TYR A 45 -12.41 22.44 0.33
C TYR A 45 -13.35 23.42 1.03
N THR A 46 -14.29 23.99 0.26
CA THR A 46 -15.35 24.85 0.79
C THR A 46 -16.68 24.15 0.57
N ALA A 47 -17.53 24.12 1.59
CA ALA A 47 -18.84 23.48 1.55
C ALA A 47 -19.91 24.46 2.06
N ILE A 48 -21.11 24.33 1.52
CA ILE A 48 -22.29 25.03 2.03
C ILE A 48 -22.95 24.13 3.07
N VAL A 49 -23.36 24.70 4.20
CA VAL A 49 -24.01 23.93 5.27
C VAL A 49 -25.27 23.25 4.73
N GLY A 50 -25.38 21.94 4.98
CA GLY A 50 -26.50 21.11 4.53
C GLY A 50 -26.35 20.57 3.11
N GLN A 51 -25.25 20.88 2.41
CA GLN A 51 -24.91 20.27 1.13
C GLN A 51 -23.71 19.33 1.26
N ASP A 52 -23.63 18.39 0.31
CA ASP A 52 -22.54 17.45 0.23
C ASP A 52 -21.28 18.10 -0.35
N VAL A 53 -20.12 17.62 0.08
CA VAL A 53 -18.81 18.00 -0.45
C VAL A 53 -18.02 16.76 -0.78
N VAL A 54 -17.38 16.74 -1.95
CA VAL A 54 -16.56 15.62 -2.40
C VAL A 54 -15.09 15.97 -2.18
N LEU A 55 -14.44 15.20 -1.31
CA LEU A 55 -13.00 15.27 -1.08
C LEU A 55 -12.33 14.31 -2.06
N ARG A 56 -11.60 14.84 -3.04
CA ARG A 56 -10.96 14.02 -4.07
C ARG A 56 -9.49 13.77 -3.73
N CYS A 57 -9.06 12.53 -3.95
CA CYS A 57 -7.67 12.11 -3.94
C CYS A 57 -7.39 11.20 -5.14
N GLN A 58 -6.12 10.96 -5.46
CA GLN A 58 -5.74 10.08 -6.56
C GLN A 58 -4.46 9.31 -6.24
N LEU A 59 -4.40 8.04 -6.62
CA LEU A 59 -3.17 7.25 -6.61
C LEU A 59 -2.28 7.61 -7.79
N SER A 60 -1.00 7.87 -7.51
CA SER A 60 0.03 8.09 -8.53
C SER A 60 1.20 7.13 -8.31
N PRO A 61 1.55 6.27 -9.29
CA PRO A 61 0.85 6.09 -10.57
C PRO A 61 -0.57 5.50 -10.37
N CYS A 62 -1.44 5.71 -11.37
CA CYS A 62 -2.81 5.20 -11.35
C CYS A 62 -2.82 3.67 -11.17
N LYS A 63 -3.67 3.19 -10.28
CA LYS A 63 -3.77 1.77 -9.92
C LYS A 63 -5.18 1.48 -9.44
N ASP A 64 -5.68 0.31 -9.80
CA ASP A 64 -6.94 -0.21 -9.27
C ASP A 64 -6.91 -0.29 -7.73
N ALA A 65 -7.81 0.47 -7.10
CA ALA A 65 -7.98 0.60 -5.68
C ALA A 65 -9.19 -0.20 -5.15
N TRP A 66 -9.90 -0.96 -5.98
CA TRP A 66 -11.13 -1.66 -5.58
C TRP A 66 -10.91 -2.59 -4.40
N ASN A 67 -9.87 -3.42 -4.45
CA ASN A 67 -9.49 -4.35 -3.36
C ASN A 67 -8.44 -3.74 -2.41
N SER A 68 -8.39 -2.42 -2.30
CA SER A 68 -7.52 -1.72 -1.36
C SER A 68 -8.26 -1.35 -0.09
N GLU A 69 -7.49 -1.06 0.96
CA GLU A 69 -8.00 -0.40 2.15
C GLU A 69 -7.86 1.12 1.97
N ILE A 70 -8.96 1.84 2.15
CA ILE A 70 -9.02 3.30 2.01
C ILE A 70 -9.59 3.87 3.30
N THR A 71 -8.85 4.78 3.93
CA THR A 71 -9.23 5.40 5.20
C THR A 71 -9.17 6.92 5.09
N TRP A 72 -10.29 7.56 5.45
CA TRP A 72 -10.35 8.99 5.71
C TRP A 72 -10.29 9.19 7.22
N ILE A 73 -9.23 9.86 7.69
CA ILE A 73 -9.01 10.10 9.11
C ILE A 73 -9.17 11.58 9.43
N GLN A 74 -9.78 11.86 10.57
CA GLN A 74 -9.86 13.21 11.09
C GLN A 74 -8.55 13.56 11.81
N HIS A 75 -7.81 14.53 11.29
CA HIS A 75 -6.44 14.84 11.74
C HIS A 75 -6.27 15.02 13.26
N HIS A 76 -7.25 15.63 13.96
CA HIS A 76 -7.10 15.95 15.38
C HIS A 76 -7.44 14.79 16.33
N SER A 77 -8.39 13.92 15.96
CA SER A 77 -8.83 12.78 16.77
C SER A 77 -8.18 11.47 16.32
N SER A 78 -7.61 11.45 15.12
CA SER A 78 -7.20 10.24 14.39
C SER A 78 -8.32 9.21 14.20
N GLY A 79 -9.58 9.62 14.41
CA GLY A 79 -10.73 8.74 14.23
C GLY A 79 -11.14 8.61 12.76
N PHE A 80 -11.82 7.50 12.45
CA PHE A 80 -12.27 7.20 11.10
C PHE A 80 -13.50 8.02 10.71
N VAL A 81 -13.33 8.91 9.73
CA VAL A 81 -14.43 9.57 9.03
C VAL A 81 -15.12 8.58 8.09
N HIS A 82 -14.32 7.76 7.42
CA HIS A 82 -14.79 6.69 6.54
C HIS A 82 -13.71 5.62 6.42
N HIS A 83 -14.09 4.35 6.54
CA HIS A 83 -13.21 3.19 6.37
C HIS A 83 -13.80 2.24 5.36
N TYR A 84 -13.03 1.94 4.31
CA TYR A 84 -13.39 1.02 3.27
C TYR A 84 -12.34 -0.07 3.12
N ARG A 85 -12.78 -1.31 2.89
CA ARG A 85 -11.90 -2.43 2.58
C ARG A 85 -12.62 -3.46 1.70
N ASN A 86 -12.00 -3.81 0.57
CA ASN A 86 -12.43 -4.93 -0.29
C ASN A 86 -13.91 -4.91 -0.71
N GLY A 87 -14.45 -3.75 -1.04
CA GLY A 87 -15.84 -3.60 -1.48
C GLY A 87 -16.83 -3.23 -0.37
N GLU A 88 -16.40 -3.20 0.89
CA GLU A 88 -17.26 -2.96 2.04
C GLU A 88 -16.89 -1.68 2.80
N ASP A 89 -17.91 -0.94 3.21
CA ASP A 89 -17.78 0.16 4.16
C ASP A 89 -17.87 -0.39 5.59
N LEU A 90 -16.88 -0.03 6.40
CA LEU A 90 -16.64 -0.58 7.73
C LEU A 90 -17.00 0.45 8.81
N GLU A 91 -16.02 0.83 9.62
CA GLU A 91 -16.22 1.64 10.81
C GLU A 91 -16.17 3.15 10.51
N GLN A 92 -17.00 3.88 11.25
CA GLN A 92 -17.10 5.33 11.21
C GLN A 92 -17.29 5.84 12.64
N MET A 93 -16.71 6.99 12.95
CA MET A 93 -17.06 7.72 14.17
C MET A 93 -18.56 8.07 14.15
N GLU A 94 -19.19 8.09 15.32
CA GLU A 94 -20.64 8.29 15.44
C GLU A 94 -21.13 9.59 14.80
N GLU A 95 -20.31 10.66 14.76
CA GLU A 95 -20.66 11.93 14.13
C GLU A 95 -20.74 11.87 12.60
N TYR A 96 -20.10 10.87 11.97
CA TYR A 96 -20.02 10.70 10.51
C TYR A 96 -20.82 9.50 10.00
N LYS A 97 -21.35 8.68 10.90
CA LYS A 97 -22.10 7.47 10.58
C LYS A 97 -23.30 7.77 9.67
N GLY A 98 -23.33 7.14 8.51
CA GLY A 98 -24.38 7.35 7.50
C GLY A 98 -24.39 8.73 6.84
N ARG A 99 -23.29 9.50 6.96
CA ARG A 99 -23.13 10.84 6.38
C ARG A 99 -21.98 10.93 5.38
N THR A 100 -21.25 9.85 5.16
CA THR A 100 -20.13 9.79 4.21
C THR A 100 -20.21 8.51 3.40
N GLU A 101 -19.78 8.60 2.15
CA GLU A 101 -19.68 7.48 1.21
C GLU A 101 -18.38 7.58 0.41
N LEU A 102 -17.86 6.44 -0.04
CA LEU A 102 -16.74 6.38 -0.97
C LEU A 102 -17.26 6.13 -2.39
N LEU A 103 -16.94 7.05 -3.30
CA LEU A 103 -17.35 6.97 -4.70
C LEU A 103 -16.66 5.78 -5.41
N ARG A 104 -17.45 4.85 -5.94
CA ARG A 104 -16.94 3.59 -6.52
C ARG A 104 -16.44 3.73 -7.96
N ASP A 105 -17.06 4.60 -8.73
CA ASP A 105 -16.86 4.71 -10.19
C ASP A 105 -15.42 5.03 -10.59
N GLY A 106 -14.63 5.62 -9.69
CA GLY A 106 -13.24 6.02 -9.95
C GLY A 106 -12.16 5.06 -9.43
N LEU A 107 -12.53 4.04 -8.64
CA LEU A 107 -11.55 3.22 -7.91
C LEU A 107 -10.65 2.41 -8.85
N SER A 108 -11.17 1.91 -9.96
CA SER A 108 -10.38 1.13 -10.93
C SER A 108 -9.28 1.95 -11.60
N ASP A 109 -9.46 3.26 -11.70
CA ASP A 109 -8.47 4.21 -12.22
C ASP A 109 -7.64 4.87 -11.10
N GLY A 110 -7.86 4.48 -9.84
CA GLY A 110 -7.15 5.01 -8.68
C GLY A 110 -7.64 6.38 -8.21
N TYR A 111 -8.85 6.81 -8.58
CA TYR A 111 -9.50 7.97 -7.97
C TYR A 111 -10.18 7.57 -6.66
N LEU A 112 -9.87 8.30 -5.59
CA LEU A 112 -10.30 8.06 -4.22
C LEU A 112 -11.19 9.19 -3.70
#